data_AF-A0A7Y7N8K8-F1
#
_entry.id   AF-A0A7Y7N8K8-F1
#
_cell.length_a   1.000
_cell.length_b   1.000
_cell.length_c   1.000
_cell.angle_alpha   90.00
_cell.angle_beta   90.00
_cell.angle_gamma   90.00
#
_symmetry.space_group_name_H-M   'P 1'
#
loop_
_entity.id
_entity.type
_entity.pdbx_description
1 polymer ?
#
loop_
_entity_poly.entity_id
_entity_poly.type
_entity_poly.pdbx_seq_one_letter_code
_entity_poly.pdbx_strand_id
1 'polypeptide(L)'
;MKKIYQYKSLWIISAIPVFILYCWLNWGLLPNLAIVHLEDSGEPIPKSGYLLVHKNGSRLDGHRVIETFERGWSGVAASWPYHLSGIMIGLLPGMIISELSRRIYEKATSEAQAEAEKVKNEARVTESAADHRLRSAKKMEDHASEQLDAAARQHKENQKMRMEFEGMKCLHEGKLKNAESTANELKKARNKIRRLEDKISRMEEENPIDWP
;
A
#
# COMPACT_ATOMS: atom_id res chain seq x y z
N MET A 1 26.12 6.54 11.24
CA MET A 1 26.72 5.59 10.27
C MET A 1 27.83 6.16 9.36
N LYS A 2 28.06 7.47 9.25
CA LYS A 2 29.13 8.03 8.37
C LYS A 2 30.57 7.73 8.83
N LYS A 3 30.84 7.66 10.14
CA LYS A 3 32.20 7.47 10.67
C LYS A 3 32.79 6.08 10.39
N ILE A 4 31.97 5.03 10.30
CA ILE A 4 32.45 3.65 10.07
C ILE A 4 32.93 3.46 8.62
N TYR A 5 32.34 4.19 7.67
CA TYR A 5 32.72 4.12 6.25
C TYR A 5 34.10 4.74 5.96
N GLN A 6 34.49 5.80 6.67
CA GLN A 6 35.80 6.44 6.49
C GLN A 6 36.97 5.51 6.87
N TYR A 7 36.82 4.73 7.94
CA TYR A 7 37.87 3.79 8.35
C TYR A 7 38.07 2.65 7.35
N LYS A 8 37.01 2.15 6.69
CA LYS A 8 37.13 1.00 5.76
C LYS A 8 37.75 1.36 4.41
N SER A 9 37.52 2.56 3.88
CA SER A 9 38.21 3.06 2.69
C SER A 9 39.71 3.32 2.96
N LEU A 10 40.07 3.70 4.19
CA LEU A 10 41.47 3.90 4.59
C LEU A 10 42.27 2.60 4.56
N TRP A 11 41.67 1.44 4.88
CA TRP A 11 42.35 0.15 4.80
C TRP A 11 42.73 -0.21 3.36
N ILE A 12 41.82 -0.03 2.41
CA ILE A 12 42.08 -0.31 0.98
C ILE A 12 43.19 0.61 0.46
N ILE A 13 43.12 1.90 0.80
CA ILE A 13 44.16 2.88 0.41
C ILE A 13 45.50 2.56 1.07
N SER A 14 45.53 2.02 2.30
CA SER A 14 46.77 1.58 2.97
C SER A 14 47.33 0.26 2.42
N ALA A 15 46.47 -0.62 1.93
CA ALA A 15 46.86 -1.93 1.41
C ALA A 15 47.60 -1.82 0.06
N ILE A 16 47.25 -0.83 -0.76
CA ILE A 16 47.90 -0.58 -2.06
C ILE A 16 49.41 -0.26 -1.92
N PRO A 17 49.86 0.72 -1.12
CA PRO A 17 51.28 0.99 -0.95
C PRO A 17 52.02 -0.16 -0.25
N VAL A 18 51.36 -0.90 0.66
CA VAL A 18 51.95 -2.13 1.23
C VAL A 18 52.15 -3.21 0.17
N PHE A 19 51.20 -3.37 -0.76
CA PHE A 19 51.31 -4.28 -1.89
C PHE A 19 52.39 -3.83 -2.89
N ILE A 20 52.47 -2.53 -3.20
CA ILE A 20 53.53 -1.98 -4.06
C ILE A 20 54.91 -2.17 -3.41
N LEU A 21 55.03 -1.90 -2.11
CA LEU A 21 56.26 -2.13 -1.34
C LEU A 21 56.60 -3.63 -1.29
N TYR A 22 55.61 -4.50 -1.14
CA TYR A 22 55.77 -5.95 -1.18
C TYR A 22 56.24 -6.43 -2.55
N CYS A 23 55.65 -5.94 -3.64
CA CYS A 23 56.08 -6.22 -5.01
C CYS A 23 57.47 -5.67 -5.30
N TRP A 24 57.81 -4.49 -4.77
CA TRP A 24 59.13 -3.89 -4.92
C TRP A 24 60.21 -4.66 -4.12
N LEU A 25 59.93 -5.03 -2.87
CA LEU A 25 60.81 -5.91 -2.09
C LEU A 25 60.96 -7.26 -2.78
N ASN A 26 59.87 -7.86 -3.25
CA ASN A 26 59.95 -9.10 -4.02
C ASN A 26 60.76 -8.92 -5.30
N TRP A 27 60.60 -7.85 -6.07
CA TRP A 27 61.39 -7.64 -7.28
C TRP A 27 62.90 -7.48 -6.99
N GLY A 28 63.27 -6.90 -5.84
CA GLY A 28 64.66 -6.78 -5.40
C GLY A 28 65.25 -8.02 -4.72
N LEU A 29 64.43 -8.81 -4.02
CA LEU A 29 64.85 -10.02 -3.28
C LEU A 29 64.66 -11.32 -4.07
N LEU A 30 63.65 -11.43 -4.94
CA LEU A 30 63.36 -12.62 -5.75
C LEU A 30 64.47 -12.99 -6.74
N PRO A 31 65.28 -12.08 -7.31
CA PRO A 31 66.43 -12.49 -8.12
C PRO A 31 67.42 -13.35 -7.31
N ASN A 32 67.49 -13.14 -5.99
CA ASN A 32 68.32 -13.90 -5.04
C ASN A 32 67.57 -15.02 -4.31
N LEU A 33 66.28 -15.22 -4.56
CA LEU A 33 65.41 -16.23 -3.93
C LEU A 33 64.75 -17.18 -4.93
N ALA A 34 65.03 -17.00 -6.23
CA ALA A 34 64.69 -18.00 -7.21
C ALA A 34 65.31 -19.33 -6.78
N ILE A 35 64.51 -20.41 -6.80
CA ILE A 35 64.94 -21.79 -6.48
C ILE A 35 66.11 -22.25 -7.37
N VAL A 36 66.43 -21.45 -8.40
CA VAL A 36 67.56 -21.61 -9.30
C VAL A 36 68.18 -20.22 -9.49
N HIS A 37 69.30 -19.96 -8.83
CA HIS A 37 70.20 -18.87 -9.17
C HIS A 37 70.87 -19.20 -10.48
N LEU A 38 70.98 -18.22 -11.37
CA LEU A 38 71.45 -18.44 -12.72
C LEU A 38 72.47 -17.35 -13.07
N GLU A 39 73.77 -17.67 -12.99
CA GLU A 39 74.86 -16.76 -13.38
C GLU A 39 74.87 -16.47 -14.90
N ASP A 40 75.59 -15.42 -15.31
CA ASP A 40 75.70 -15.04 -16.71
C ASP A 40 76.60 -16.01 -17.50
N SER A 41 76.27 -16.20 -18.79
CA SER A 41 76.98 -17.13 -19.65
C SER A 41 78.44 -16.69 -19.85
N GLY A 42 79.39 -17.50 -19.39
CA GLY A 42 80.82 -17.24 -19.60
C GLY A 42 81.72 -17.60 -18.42
N GLU A 43 81.15 -17.89 -17.25
CA GLU A 43 81.94 -18.33 -16.10
C GLU A 43 82.52 -19.75 -16.30
N PRO A 44 83.72 -20.04 -15.78
CA PRO A 44 84.34 -21.35 -15.91
C PRO A 44 83.45 -22.42 -15.27
N ILE A 45 83.29 -23.56 -15.95
CA ILE A 45 82.46 -24.68 -15.47
C ILE A 45 82.92 -25.04 -14.04
N PRO A 46 82.06 -24.91 -13.02
CA PRO A 46 82.44 -25.18 -11.65
C PRO A 46 82.79 -26.66 -11.49
N LYS A 47 83.85 -26.96 -10.73
CA LYS A 47 84.33 -28.33 -10.50
C LYS A 47 83.34 -29.18 -9.69
N SER A 48 82.37 -28.56 -9.02
CA SER A 48 81.33 -29.20 -8.22
C SER A 48 80.09 -28.32 -8.18
N GLY A 49 78.89 -28.90 -8.33
CA GLY A 49 77.61 -28.19 -8.27
C GLY A 49 76.60 -28.70 -9.29
N TYR A 50 75.38 -28.15 -9.28
CA TYR A 50 74.36 -28.43 -10.29
C TYR A 50 74.47 -27.43 -11.45
N LEU A 51 74.40 -27.92 -12.68
CA LEU A 51 74.56 -27.11 -13.88
C LEU A 51 73.37 -27.32 -14.82
N LEU A 52 72.80 -26.22 -15.31
CA LEU A 52 71.88 -26.22 -16.43
C LEU A 52 72.66 -26.05 -17.72
N VAL A 53 72.76 -27.12 -18.50
CA VAL A 53 73.41 -27.09 -19.81
C VAL A 53 72.36 -26.87 -20.88
N HIS A 54 72.55 -25.86 -21.73
CA HIS A 54 71.83 -25.79 -23.00
C HIS A 54 72.66 -26.46 -24.10
N LYS A 55 72.13 -27.55 -24.65
CA LYS A 55 72.76 -28.30 -25.73
C LYS A 55 71.96 -28.14 -27.01
N ASN A 56 72.60 -27.64 -28.07
CA ASN A 56 72.02 -27.55 -29.39
C ASN A 56 72.74 -28.55 -30.31
N GLY A 57 72.11 -29.71 -30.54
CA GLY A 57 72.72 -30.83 -31.25
C GLY A 57 73.88 -31.48 -30.46
N SER A 58 75.06 -31.57 -31.05
CA SER A 58 76.27 -32.13 -30.42
C SER A 58 77.14 -31.07 -29.73
N ARG A 59 76.85 -29.77 -29.91
CA ARG A 59 77.60 -28.67 -29.29
C ARG A 59 76.89 -28.14 -28.04
N LEU A 60 77.71 -27.80 -27.05
CA LEU A 60 77.28 -27.13 -25.83
C LEU A 60 77.26 -25.63 -26.12
N ASP A 61 76.05 -25.06 -26.23
CA ASP A 61 75.83 -23.65 -26.62
C ASP A 61 75.96 -22.71 -25.41
N GLY A 62 75.72 -23.24 -24.22
CA GLY A 62 75.94 -22.52 -22.98
C GLY A 62 75.67 -23.38 -21.75
N HIS A 63 76.22 -22.95 -20.63
CA HIS A 63 75.90 -23.49 -19.32
C HIS A 63 75.53 -22.36 -18.37
N ARG A 64 74.68 -22.68 -17.40
CA ARG A 64 74.29 -21.81 -16.32
C ARG A 64 74.47 -22.55 -15.00
N VAL A 65 75.23 -21.96 -14.08
CA VAL A 65 75.51 -22.54 -12.77
C VAL A 65 74.29 -22.33 -11.89
N ILE A 66 73.88 -23.38 -11.17
CA ILE A 66 72.84 -23.31 -10.14
C ILE A 66 73.55 -23.24 -8.78
N GLU A 67 73.61 -22.05 -8.18
CA GLU A 67 74.32 -21.86 -6.90
C GLU A 67 73.65 -22.60 -5.74
N THR A 68 72.31 -22.58 -5.67
CA THR A 68 71.55 -23.26 -4.62
C THR A 68 70.29 -23.92 -5.16
N PHE A 69 70.06 -25.18 -4.76
CA PHE A 69 68.85 -25.93 -5.05
C PHE A 69 68.26 -26.45 -3.74
N GLU A 70 67.34 -25.69 -3.16
CA GLU A 70 66.66 -26.10 -1.93
C GLU A 70 65.52 -27.08 -2.24
N ARG A 71 65.66 -28.34 -1.80
CA ARG A 71 64.68 -29.41 -2.00
C ARG A 71 64.05 -29.81 -0.66
N GLY A 72 62.73 -30.00 -0.63
CA GLY A 72 61.99 -30.39 0.57
C GLY A 72 61.31 -29.20 1.27
N TRP A 73 61.14 -29.27 2.59
CA TRP A 73 60.41 -28.26 3.37
C TRP A 73 61.04 -26.85 3.33
N SER A 74 62.35 -26.74 3.08
CA SER A 74 63.03 -25.45 2.90
C SER A 74 62.57 -24.73 1.62
N GLY A 75 62.32 -25.47 0.54
CA GLY A 75 61.76 -24.90 -0.70
C GLY A 75 60.36 -24.31 -0.52
N VAL A 76 59.57 -24.82 0.43
CA VAL A 76 58.26 -24.24 0.81
C VAL A 76 58.46 -22.90 1.54
N ALA A 77 59.48 -22.81 2.39
CA ALA A 77 59.87 -21.57 3.05
C ALA A 77 60.53 -20.55 2.10
N ALA A 78 61.01 -20.96 0.93
CA ALA A 78 61.43 -20.06 -0.15
C ALA A 78 60.25 -19.63 -1.04
N SER A 79 59.24 -20.50 -1.23
CA SER A 79 58.10 -20.24 -2.13
C SER A 79 56.92 -19.48 -1.49
N TRP A 80 56.94 -19.27 -0.17
CA TRP A 80 55.85 -18.58 0.55
C TRP A 80 55.41 -17.22 -0.05
N PRO A 81 56.28 -16.37 -0.65
CA PRO A 81 55.84 -15.08 -1.17
C PRO A 81 54.91 -15.23 -2.38
N TYR A 82 55.07 -16.31 -3.15
CA TYR A 82 54.23 -16.64 -4.30
C TYR A 82 52.86 -17.18 -3.88
N HIS A 83 52.80 -17.92 -2.77
CA HIS A 83 51.53 -18.38 -2.22
C HIS A 83 50.73 -17.21 -1.63
N LEU A 84 51.39 -16.30 -0.92
CA LEU A 84 50.73 -15.09 -0.43
C LEU A 84 50.24 -14.18 -1.55
N SER A 85 51.01 -14.01 -2.63
CA SER A 85 50.55 -13.20 -3.77
C SER A 85 49.32 -13.82 -4.43
N GLY A 86 49.29 -15.14 -4.60
CA GLY A 86 48.11 -15.85 -5.09
C GLY A 86 46.88 -15.68 -4.21
N ILE A 87 47.04 -15.80 -2.88
CA ILE A 87 45.96 -15.59 -1.90
C ILE A 87 45.43 -14.15 -1.95
N MET A 88 46.34 -13.16 -2.03
CA MET A 88 45.95 -11.74 -2.11
C MET A 88 45.19 -11.42 -3.39
N ILE A 89 45.62 -11.99 -4.53
CA ILE A 89 44.91 -11.83 -5.81
C ILE A 89 43.52 -12.46 -5.75
N GLY A 90 43.32 -13.55 -5.00
CA GLY A 90 42.00 -14.15 -4.81
C GLY A 90 41.08 -13.37 -3.86
N LEU A 91 41.61 -12.88 -2.74
CA LEU A 91 40.82 -12.23 -1.69
C LEU A 91 40.37 -10.81 -2.05
N LEU A 92 41.24 -10.02 -2.67
CA LEU A 92 40.95 -8.60 -2.94
C LEU A 92 39.73 -8.39 -3.86
N PRO A 93 39.59 -9.08 -5.02
CA PRO A 93 38.41 -8.96 -5.86
C PRO A 93 37.15 -9.45 -5.16
N GLY A 94 37.23 -10.55 -4.39
CA GLY A 94 36.10 -11.08 -3.64
C GLY A 94 35.54 -10.10 -2.62
N MET A 95 36.42 -9.39 -1.90
CA MET A 95 36.00 -8.35 -0.96
C MET A 95 35.32 -7.16 -1.66
N ILE A 96 35.85 -6.71 -2.80
CA ILE A 96 35.26 -5.60 -3.56
C ILE A 96 33.87 -5.99 -4.07
N ILE A 97 33.73 -7.18 -4.66
CA ILE A 97 32.45 -7.69 -5.18
C ILE A 97 31.45 -7.85 -4.03
N SER A 98 31.86 -8.39 -2.88
CA SER A 98 31.00 -8.57 -1.72
C SER A 98 30.49 -7.25 -1.14
N GLU A 99 31.30 -6.19 -1.15
CA GLU A 99 30.88 -4.87 -0.65
C GLU A 99 29.93 -4.19 -1.65
N LEU A 100 30.17 -4.34 -2.96
CA LEU A 100 29.26 -3.85 -4.00
C LEU A 100 27.91 -4.56 -3.93
N SER A 101 27.89 -5.89 -3.78
CA SER A 101 26.66 -6.66 -3.65
C SER A 101 25.88 -6.26 -2.40
N ARG A 102 26.58 -6.04 -1.27
CA ARG A 102 25.96 -5.57 -0.02
C ARG A 102 25.26 -4.22 -0.21
N ARG A 103 25.89 -3.27 -0.91
CA ARG A 103 25.29 -1.95 -1.18
C ARG A 103 24.07 -2.03 -2.09
N ILE A 104 24.13 -2.87 -3.13
CA ILE A 104 22.99 -3.09 -4.03
C ILE A 104 21.81 -3.68 -3.23
N TYR A 105 22.10 -4.68 -2.40
CA TYR A 105 21.09 -5.31 -1.56
C TYR A 105 20.50 -4.35 -0.51
N GLU A 106 21.33 -3.57 0.18
CA GLU A 106 20.88 -2.55 1.14
C GLU A 106 19.96 -1.52 0.45
N LYS A 107 20.33 -1.07 -0.75
CA LYS A 107 19.50 -0.14 -1.53
C LYS A 107 18.17 -0.77 -1.94
N ALA A 108 18.20 -1.96 -2.54
CA ALA A 108 17.00 -2.68 -2.95
C ALA A 108 16.06 -2.95 -1.76
N THR A 109 16.62 -3.31 -0.60
CA THR A 109 15.84 -3.54 0.62
C THR A 109 15.21 -2.25 1.12
N SER A 110 15.95 -1.13 1.11
CA SER A 110 15.40 0.17 1.52
C SER A 110 14.30 0.68 0.60
N GLU A 111 14.43 0.45 -0.72
CA GLU A 111 13.41 0.79 -1.71
C GLU A 111 12.17 -0.08 -1.53
N ALA A 112 12.34 -1.39 -1.33
CA ALA A 112 11.24 -2.32 -1.06
C ALA A 112 10.50 -1.98 0.25
N GLN A 113 11.23 -1.57 1.30
CA GLN A 113 10.61 -1.10 2.55
C GLN A 113 9.81 0.18 2.34
N ALA A 114 10.36 1.17 1.61
CA ALA A 114 9.66 2.40 1.31
C ALA A 114 8.39 2.17 0.47
N GLU A 115 8.45 1.27 -0.51
CA GLU A 115 7.29 0.88 -1.32
C GLU A 115 6.24 0.14 -0.48
N ALA A 116 6.66 -0.78 0.39
CA ALA A 116 5.76 -1.47 1.31
C ALA A 116 5.07 -0.49 2.28
N GLU A 117 5.79 0.49 2.82
CA GLU A 117 5.22 1.54 3.66
C GLU A 117 4.23 2.42 2.88
N LYS A 118 4.54 2.75 1.62
CA LYS A 118 3.63 3.50 0.75
C LYS A 118 2.33 2.74 0.52
N VAL A 119 2.40 1.47 0.13
CA VAL A 119 1.22 0.61 -0.08
C VAL A 119 0.40 0.47 1.21
N LYS A 120 1.07 0.28 2.35
CA LYS A 120 0.41 0.22 3.67
C LYS A 120 -0.34 1.52 3.99
N ASN A 121 0.27 2.67 3.71
CA ASN A 121 -0.36 3.97 3.96
C ASN A 121 -1.55 4.21 3.02
N GLU A 122 -1.42 3.85 1.75
CA GLU A 122 -2.53 3.92 0.78
C GLU A 122 -3.70 3.03 1.22
N ALA A 123 -3.42 1.79 1.63
CA ALA A 123 -4.43 0.87 2.18
C ALA A 123 -5.13 1.45 3.42
N ARG A 124 -4.38 2.10 4.33
CA ARG A 124 -4.97 2.73 5.52
C ARG A 124 -5.88 3.91 5.17
N VAL A 125 -5.52 4.71 4.17
CA VAL A 125 -6.33 5.84 3.69
C VAL A 125 -7.60 5.35 3.03
N THR A 126 -7.52 4.31 2.18
CA THR A 126 -8.70 3.74 1.52
C THR A 126 -9.65 3.07 2.51
N GLU A 127 -9.12 2.34 3.49
CA GLU A 127 -9.89 1.76 4.59
C GLU A 127 -10.61 2.84 5.39
N SER A 128 -9.91 3.90 5.80
CA SER A 128 -10.51 5.02 6.52
C SER A 128 -11.61 5.73 5.71
N ALA A 129 -11.45 5.85 4.40
CA ALA A 129 -12.46 6.43 3.52
C ALA A 129 -13.69 5.51 3.38
N ALA A 130 -13.47 4.19 3.29
CA ALA A 130 -14.55 3.20 3.26
C ALA A 130 -15.35 3.22 4.58
N ASP A 131 -14.67 3.26 5.73
CA ASP A 131 -15.30 3.38 7.04
C ASP A 131 -16.15 4.64 7.17
N HIS A 132 -15.65 5.78 6.69
CA HIS A 132 -16.42 7.02 6.68
C HIS A 132 -17.69 6.88 5.83
N ARG A 133 -17.59 6.28 4.64
CA ARG A 133 -18.74 6.02 3.76
C ARG A 133 -19.76 5.09 4.43
N LEU A 134 -19.31 4.02 5.09
CA LEU A 134 -20.19 3.10 5.82
C LEU A 134 -20.93 3.80 6.96
N ARG A 135 -20.24 4.62 7.75
CA ARG A 135 -20.87 5.42 8.81
C ARG A 135 -21.87 6.43 8.26
N SER A 136 -21.54 7.07 7.14
CA SER A 136 -22.45 7.99 6.47
C SER A 136 -23.69 7.27 5.92
N ALA A 137 -23.51 6.12 5.28
CA ALA A 137 -24.61 5.31 4.76
C ALA A 137 -25.53 4.84 5.89
N LYS A 138 -24.97 4.36 7.00
CA LYS A 138 -25.75 3.96 8.17
C LYS A 138 -26.57 5.13 8.75
N LYS A 139 -25.98 6.32 8.87
CA LYS A 139 -26.74 7.52 9.30
C LYS A 139 -27.88 7.88 8.35
N MET A 140 -27.66 7.74 7.05
CA MET A 140 -28.72 7.98 6.05
C MET A 140 -29.83 6.93 6.15
N GLU A 141 -29.49 5.68 6.40
CA GLU A 141 -30.44 4.59 6.63
C GLU A 141 -31.28 4.83 7.89
N ASP A 142 -30.63 5.15 9.02
CA ASP A 142 -31.30 5.48 10.27
C ASP A 142 -32.29 6.65 10.08
N HIS A 143 -31.85 7.73 9.41
CA HIS A 143 -32.70 8.88 9.11
C HIS A 143 -33.85 8.55 8.13
N ALA A 144 -33.60 7.70 7.13
CA ALA A 144 -34.65 7.25 6.22
C ALA A 144 -35.70 6.39 6.94
N SER A 145 -35.27 5.54 7.88
CA SER A 145 -36.17 4.76 8.74
C SER A 145 -37.05 5.68 9.60
N GLU A 146 -36.45 6.69 10.24
CA GLU A 146 -37.20 7.67 11.03
C GLU A 146 -38.23 8.43 10.18
N GLN A 147 -37.87 8.81 8.95
CA GLN A 147 -38.78 9.46 8.02
C GLN A 147 -39.93 8.55 7.58
N LEU A 148 -39.66 7.27 7.32
CA LEU A 148 -40.70 6.30 6.99
C LEU A 148 -41.68 6.10 8.15
N ASP A 149 -41.18 6.01 9.37
CA ASP A 149 -42.02 5.93 10.57
C ASP A 149 -42.87 7.18 10.78
N ALA A 150 -42.30 8.37 10.56
CA ALA A 150 -43.02 9.63 10.64
C ALA A 150 -44.12 9.71 9.56
N ALA A 151 -43.81 9.33 8.32
CA ALA A 151 -44.76 9.29 7.22
C ALA A 151 -45.89 8.28 7.48
N ALA A 152 -45.58 7.11 8.04
CA ALA A 152 -46.57 6.10 8.42
C ALA A 152 -47.53 6.62 9.50
N ARG A 153 -47.01 7.33 10.51
CA ARG A 153 -47.84 7.98 11.55
C ARG A 153 -48.76 9.04 10.95
N GLN A 154 -48.22 9.92 10.11
CA GLN A 154 -48.99 10.96 9.45
C GLN A 154 -50.06 10.38 8.52
N HIS A 155 -49.76 9.30 7.80
CA HIS A 155 -50.73 8.60 6.97
C HIS A 155 -51.89 8.03 7.80
N LYS A 156 -51.59 7.44 8.97
CA LYS A 156 -52.60 6.93 9.90
C LYS A 156 -53.49 8.05 10.46
N GLU A 157 -52.92 9.19 10.82
CA GLU A 157 -53.68 10.37 11.26
C GLU A 157 -54.57 10.92 10.15
N ASN A 158 -54.05 11.03 8.93
CA ASN A 158 -54.83 11.45 7.77
C ASN A 158 -55.97 10.48 7.46
N GLN A 159 -55.77 9.17 7.58
CA GLN A 159 -56.85 8.20 7.45
C GLN A 159 -57.93 8.38 8.52
N LYS A 160 -57.52 8.62 9.78
CA LYS A 160 -58.47 8.89 10.86
C LYS A 160 -59.29 10.15 10.59
N MET A 161 -58.65 11.25 10.22
CA MET A 161 -59.33 12.48 9.84
C MET A 161 -60.29 12.27 8.67
N ARG A 162 -59.90 11.50 7.64
CA ARG A 162 -60.80 11.17 6.52
C ARG A 162 -62.05 10.44 6.97
N MET A 163 -61.92 9.44 7.84
CA MET A 163 -63.08 8.71 8.39
C MET A 163 -63.98 9.64 9.22
N GLU A 164 -63.40 10.54 10.02
CA GLU A 164 -64.15 11.53 10.79
C GLU A 164 -64.91 12.51 9.87
N PHE A 165 -64.26 12.99 8.81
CA PHE A 165 -64.89 13.86 7.81
C PHE A 165 -66.02 13.15 7.05
N GLU A 166 -65.84 11.89 6.66
CA GLU A 166 -66.90 11.08 6.04
C GLU A 166 -68.08 10.88 7.00
N GLY A 167 -67.81 10.62 8.29
CA GLY A 167 -68.84 10.54 9.32
C GLY A 167 -69.63 11.83 9.48
N MET A 168 -68.94 12.98 9.56
CA MET A 168 -69.60 14.29 9.62
C MET A 168 -70.40 14.60 8.35
N LYS A 169 -69.88 14.26 7.16
CA LYS A 169 -70.59 14.43 5.90
C LYS A 169 -71.90 13.65 5.90
N CYS A 170 -71.88 12.38 6.29
CA CYS A 170 -73.07 11.55 6.39
C CYS A 170 -74.10 12.14 7.39
N LEU A 171 -73.63 12.63 8.54
CA LEU A 171 -74.48 13.28 9.53
C LEU A 171 -75.13 14.57 9.00
N HIS A 172 -74.39 15.39 8.26
CA HIS A 172 -74.91 16.61 7.63
C HIS A 172 -75.91 16.31 6.52
N GLU A 173 -75.63 15.32 5.67
CA GLU A 173 -76.59 14.86 4.64
C GLU A 173 -77.88 14.33 5.26
N GLY A 174 -77.79 13.61 6.38
CA GLY A 174 -78.96 13.17 7.15
C GLY A 174 -79.77 14.34 7.71
N LYS A 175 -79.12 15.35 8.29
CA LYS A 175 -79.79 16.59 8.75
C LYS A 175 -80.44 17.35 7.60
N LEU A 176 -79.80 17.42 6.44
CA LEU A 176 -80.35 18.08 5.25
C LEU A 176 -81.65 17.40 4.80
N LYS A 177 -81.65 16.07 4.67
CA LYS A 177 -82.86 15.30 4.31
C LYS A 177 -83.98 15.48 5.33
N ASN A 178 -83.66 15.49 6.62
CA ASN A 178 -84.64 15.75 7.67
C ASN A 178 -85.22 17.17 7.58
N ALA A 179 -84.38 18.17 7.33
CA ALA A 179 -84.82 19.56 7.13
C ALA A 179 -85.69 19.72 5.87
N GLU A 180 -85.35 19.03 4.77
CA GLU A 180 -86.18 19.00 3.56
C GLU A 180 -87.54 18.34 3.83
N SER A 181 -87.57 17.24 4.60
CA SER A 181 -88.79 16.57 5.01
C SER A 181 -89.67 17.48 5.88
N THR A 182 -89.12 18.12 6.91
CA THR A 182 -89.87 19.04 7.78
C THR A 182 -90.33 20.29 7.03
N ALA A 183 -89.52 20.84 6.12
CA ALA A 183 -89.93 21.94 5.26
C ALA A 183 -91.12 21.56 4.35
N ASN A 184 -91.12 20.34 3.81
CA ASN A 184 -92.24 19.83 3.02
C ASN A 184 -93.50 19.63 3.87
N GLU A 185 -93.38 19.16 5.11
CA GLU A 185 -94.51 19.07 6.04
C GLU A 185 -95.06 20.44 6.44
N LEU A 186 -94.20 21.40 6.77
CA LEU A 186 -94.60 22.78 7.04
C LEU A 186 -95.31 23.40 5.82
N LYS A 187 -94.83 23.14 4.61
CA LYS A 187 -95.50 23.58 3.37
C LYS A 187 -96.90 22.96 3.22
N LYS A 188 -97.05 21.67 3.52
CA LYS A 188 -98.37 20.99 3.52
C LYS A 188 -99.29 21.59 4.58
N ALA A 189 -98.80 21.80 5.80
CA ALA A 189 -99.56 22.40 6.90
C ALA A 189 -100.01 23.83 6.53
N ARG A 190 -99.11 24.67 6.01
CA ARG A 190 -99.42 26.02 5.55
C ARG A 190 -100.48 26.04 4.44
N ASN A 191 -100.38 25.13 3.46
CA ASN A 191 -101.40 24.98 2.43
C ASN A 191 -102.75 24.54 2.99
N LYS A 192 -102.77 23.72 4.06
CA LYS A 192 -104.00 23.29 4.72
C LYS A 192 -104.63 24.43 5.52
N ILE A 193 -103.84 25.23 6.23
CA ILE A 193 -104.29 26.46 6.91
C ILE A 193 -104.92 27.40 5.90
N ARG A 194 -104.22 27.71 4.79
CA ARG A 194 -104.76 28.57 3.73
C ARG A 194 -106.11 28.07 3.19
N ARG A 195 -106.25 26.76 2.96
CA ARG A 195 -107.53 26.17 2.51
C ARG A 195 -108.64 26.28 3.56
N LEU A 196 -108.30 26.24 4.85
CA LEU A 196 -109.25 26.42 5.93
C LEU A 196 -109.64 27.90 6.07
N GLU A 197 -108.68 28.82 5.98
CA GLU A 197 -108.92 30.27 5.91
C GLU A 197 -109.84 30.63 4.74
N ASP A 198 -109.55 30.13 3.53
CA ASP A 198 -110.39 30.32 2.33
C ASP A 198 -111.82 29.73 2.49
N LYS A 199 -112.00 28.74 3.38
CA LYS A 199 -113.32 28.16 3.69
C LYS A 199 -114.05 28.97 4.75
N ILE A 200 -113.35 29.43 5.78
CA ILE A 200 -113.92 30.30 6.82
C ILE A 200 -114.40 31.59 6.18
N SER A 201 -113.57 32.24 5.37
CA SER A 201 -113.94 33.47 4.66
C SER A 201 -115.16 33.28 3.73
N ARG A 202 -115.28 32.13 3.06
CA ARG A 202 -116.47 31.80 2.27
C ARG A 202 -117.73 31.56 3.11
N MET A 203 -117.59 30.92 4.27
CA MET A 203 -118.71 30.74 5.20
C MET A 203 -119.14 32.05 5.85
N GLU A 204 -118.21 32.98 6.09
CA GLU A 204 -118.49 34.35 6.54
C GLU A 204 -119.21 35.19 5.45
N GLU A 205 -118.93 34.95 4.16
CA GLU A 205 -119.66 35.57 3.03
C GLU A 205 -121.06 34.96 2.79
N GLU A 206 -121.25 33.65 2.98
CA GLU A 206 -122.55 32.96 2.77
C GLU A 206 -123.51 33.05 3.97
N ASN A 207 -123.00 33.34 5.17
CA ASN A 207 -123.80 33.59 6.38
C ASN A 207 -123.20 34.82 7.09
N PRO A 208 -123.63 36.05 6.75
CA PRO A 208 -123.31 37.18 7.58
C PRO A 208 -124.02 36.97 8.92
N ILE A 209 -123.27 36.50 9.92
CA ILE A 209 -123.74 36.53 11.29
C ILE A 209 -123.82 38.00 11.67
N ASP A 210 -125.04 38.52 11.63
CA ASP A 210 -125.43 39.80 12.21
C ASP A 210 -125.19 39.68 13.73
N TRP A 211 -124.00 40.07 14.17
CA TRP A 211 -123.74 40.24 15.59
C TRP A 211 -124.37 41.57 16.03
N PRO A 212 -125.14 41.60 17.14
CA PRO A 212 -125.71 42.83 17.71
C PRO A 212 -124.65 43.85 18.13
#